data_AF-A0A3P6TYD6-F1
#
_entry.id   AF-A0A3P6TYD6-F1
#
_cell.length_a   1.000
_cell.length_b   1.000
_cell.length_c   1.000
_cell.angle_alpha   90.00
_cell.angle_beta   90.00
_cell.angle_gamma   90.00
#
_symmetry.space_group_name_H-M   'P 1'
#
loop_
_entity.id
_entity.type
_entity.pdbx_description
1 polymer ?
#
loop_
_entity_poly.entity_id
_entity_poly.type
_entity_poly.pdbx_seq_one_letter_code
_entity_poly.pdbx_strand_id
1 'polypeptide(L)'
;MLSFFQLDEWGPDIFKIHEFSNGHSLTCITFTILKKRGLLKTFEIPSGILLNYLLHLEHHYRDNPYHNQVHAADVTQSVNVLISSPTLQDVFSELEVLASIFAGAIHDVDHPGFTNHYLINTNSELAIMYNDESVLEQHHLAVAFKLLQDSNSILKFEYVQYFNKKRYRILHVLATDMSKHMSILADLKTMVEAKKVAGSSVLTLDKTDGLQVMQTMIHLADLSNPTKPISIYSIWVKNIMEEYWRQGDRERDLGIDISPMCDRNNITIAKSQVGFIDFIVQPLFETWADLVNPHAQYILDQLELNRQWYQARIPEEQDKHDATEEKTSANVESMTNSLK
;
A
#
# COMPACT_ATOMS: atom_id res chain seq x y z
N MET A 1 16.94 14.81 -13.59
CA MET A 1 16.23 13.63 -14.12
C MET A 1 14.91 13.40 -13.38
N LEU A 2 14.87 13.39 -12.04
CA LEU A 2 13.61 13.16 -11.30
C LEU A 2 12.62 14.34 -11.26
N SER A 3 13.07 15.56 -11.55
CA SER A 3 12.18 16.73 -11.67
C SER A 3 11.12 16.58 -12.78
N PHE A 4 11.30 15.61 -13.69
CA PHE A 4 10.36 15.31 -14.77
C PHE A 4 9.17 14.42 -14.34
N PHE A 5 9.25 13.71 -13.21
CA PHE A 5 8.23 12.72 -12.85
C PHE A 5 7.17 13.24 -11.88
N GLN A 6 7.08 14.56 -11.68
CA GLN A 6 5.99 15.20 -10.93
C GLN A 6 5.71 14.54 -9.57
N LEU A 7 6.75 14.30 -8.75
CA LEU A 7 6.65 13.58 -7.47
C LEU A 7 5.72 14.24 -6.42
N ASP A 8 5.27 15.48 -6.65
CA ASP A 8 4.30 16.17 -5.81
C ASP A 8 2.86 16.05 -6.34
N GLU A 9 2.66 15.40 -7.48
CA GLU A 9 1.35 15.19 -8.09
C GLU A 9 0.88 13.74 -7.86
N TRP A 10 -0.43 13.52 -7.92
CA TRP A 10 -1.01 12.20 -7.77
C TRP A 10 -0.92 11.40 -9.07
N GLY A 11 -0.61 10.11 -8.95
CA GLY A 11 -0.52 9.22 -10.11
C GLY A 11 0.67 9.45 -11.03
N PRO A 12 1.89 9.73 -10.54
CA PRO A 12 3.05 9.65 -11.40
C PRO A 12 3.23 8.21 -11.86
N ASP A 13 3.78 8.03 -13.06
CA ASP A 13 4.03 6.71 -13.62
C ASP A 13 5.19 6.03 -12.89
N ILE A 14 4.88 5.34 -11.79
CA ILE A 14 5.84 4.70 -10.90
C ILE A 14 6.66 3.63 -11.62
N PHE A 15 6.07 2.95 -12.60
CA PHE A 15 6.74 1.94 -13.41
C PHE A 15 7.79 2.56 -14.33
N LYS A 16 7.50 3.71 -14.95
CA LYS A 16 8.53 4.48 -15.66
C LYS A 16 9.63 4.96 -14.74
N ILE A 17 9.30 5.45 -13.54
CA ILE A 17 10.34 5.86 -12.57
C ILE A 17 11.25 4.67 -12.23
N HIS A 18 10.68 3.49 -12.05
CA HIS A 18 11.43 2.25 -11.83
C HIS A 18 12.39 1.93 -12.99
N GLU A 19 11.91 2.02 -14.24
CA GLU A 19 12.74 1.84 -15.43
C GLU A 19 13.89 2.85 -15.49
N PHE A 20 13.59 4.15 -15.36
CA PHE A 20 14.61 5.21 -15.44
C PHE A 20 15.60 5.23 -14.28
N SER A 21 15.24 4.63 -13.15
CA SER A 21 16.13 4.46 -11.99
C SER A 21 16.93 3.15 -12.04
N ASN A 22 16.85 2.38 -13.14
CA ASN A 22 17.48 1.07 -13.30
C ASN A 22 17.08 0.10 -12.18
N GLY A 23 15.81 0.06 -11.82
CA GLY A 23 15.29 -0.83 -10.79
C GLY A 23 15.30 -0.26 -9.37
N HIS A 24 15.71 0.99 -9.18
CA HIS A 24 15.91 1.61 -7.86
C HIS A 24 14.85 2.66 -7.49
N SER A 25 13.58 2.43 -7.83
CA SER A 25 12.50 3.40 -7.63
C SER A 25 12.32 3.81 -6.18
N LEU A 26 12.37 2.87 -5.23
CA LEU A 26 12.15 3.15 -3.81
C LEU A 26 13.25 4.04 -3.27
N THR A 27 14.51 3.67 -3.53
CA THR A 27 15.68 4.47 -3.14
C THR A 27 15.61 5.88 -3.73
N CYS A 28 15.35 5.95 -5.03
CA CYS A 28 15.37 7.17 -5.82
C CYS A 28 14.29 8.17 -5.38
N ILE A 29 13.05 7.69 -5.18
CA ILE A 29 11.91 8.49 -4.73
C ILE A 29 12.09 8.94 -3.29
N THR A 30 12.40 8.01 -2.38
CA THR A 30 12.52 8.32 -0.95
C THR A 30 13.62 9.35 -0.70
N PHE A 31 14.80 9.14 -1.27
CA PHE A 31 15.92 10.08 -1.15
C PHE A 31 15.54 11.47 -1.69
N THR A 32 14.88 11.52 -2.85
CA THR A 32 14.49 12.78 -3.50
C THR A 32 13.46 13.54 -2.69
N ILE A 33 12.43 12.86 -2.17
CA ILE A 33 11.41 13.47 -1.31
C ILE A 33 12.05 14.05 -0.05
N LEU A 34 12.85 13.26 0.67
CA LEU A 34 13.49 13.70 1.91
C LEU A 34 14.44 14.89 1.68
N LYS A 35 15.19 14.87 0.57
CA LYS A 35 16.07 15.97 0.18
C LYS A 35 15.27 17.24 -0.18
N LYS A 36 14.22 17.11 -0.98
CA LYS A 36 13.39 18.24 -1.45
C LYS A 36 12.65 18.93 -0.30
N ARG A 37 12.20 18.16 0.69
CA ARG A 37 11.59 18.68 1.92
C ARG A 37 12.58 19.30 2.90
N GLY A 38 13.89 19.28 2.62
CA GLY A 38 14.92 19.81 3.50
C GLY A 38 15.22 18.93 4.73
N LEU A 39 14.58 17.77 4.86
CA LEU A 39 14.62 16.91 6.05
C LEU A 39 16.03 16.36 6.32
N LEU A 40 16.84 16.15 5.28
CA LEU A 40 18.24 15.73 5.48
C LEU A 40 19.05 16.79 6.22
N LYS A 41 18.78 18.08 5.96
CA LYS A 41 19.45 19.18 6.64
C LYS A 41 18.87 19.37 8.04
N THR A 42 17.54 19.36 8.18
CA THR A 42 16.86 19.51 9.47
C THR A 42 17.33 18.47 10.49
N PHE A 43 17.47 17.22 10.06
CA PHE A 43 17.84 16.10 10.94
C PHE A 43 19.31 15.68 10.80
N GLU A 44 20.13 16.49 10.13
CA GLU A 44 21.57 16.24 9.93
C GLU A 44 21.89 14.83 9.37
N ILE A 45 21.01 14.30 8.52
CA ILE A 45 21.13 12.95 7.94
C ILE A 45 22.16 12.99 6.80
N PRO A 46 23.31 12.30 6.92
CA PRO A 46 24.30 12.32 5.85
C PRO A 46 23.78 11.58 4.61
N SER A 47 23.86 12.20 3.44
CA SER A 47 23.29 11.67 2.20
C SER A 47 23.80 10.26 1.85
N GLY A 48 25.10 9.99 2.01
CA GLY A 48 25.68 8.67 1.70
C GLY A 48 25.19 7.57 2.64
N ILE A 49 24.97 7.92 3.91
CA ILE A 49 24.41 7.03 4.93
C ILE A 49 22.98 6.65 4.58
N LEU A 50 22.14 7.64 4.25
CA LEU A 50 20.76 7.40 3.87
C LEU A 50 20.68 6.57 2.59
N LEU A 51 21.51 6.89 1.59
CA LEU A 51 21.53 6.16 0.34
C LEU A 51 21.90 4.69 0.54
N ASN A 52 22.92 4.40 1.36
CA ASN A 52 23.30 3.03 1.70
C ASN A 52 22.15 2.28 2.39
N TYR A 53 21.49 2.91 3.36
CA TYR A 53 20.34 2.31 4.02
C TYR A 53 19.20 2.03 3.04
N LEU A 54 18.83 2.98 2.19
CA LEU A 54 17.73 2.83 1.24
C LEU A 54 18.03 1.74 0.20
N LEU A 55 19.27 1.65 -0.30
CA LEU A 55 19.69 0.56 -1.19
C LEU A 55 19.60 -0.81 -0.51
N HIS A 56 19.99 -0.90 0.77
CA HIS A 56 19.86 -2.14 1.54
C HIS A 56 18.38 -2.48 1.78
N LEU A 57 17.55 -1.49 2.13
CA LEU A 57 16.11 -1.67 2.33
C LEU A 57 15.43 -2.17 1.04
N GLU A 58 15.70 -1.51 -0.08
CA GLU A 58 15.16 -1.88 -1.39
C GLU A 58 15.58 -3.29 -1.80
N HIS A 59 16.81 -3.71 -1.47
CA HIS A 59 17.25 -5.08 -1.72
C HIS A 59 16.54 -6.15 -0.86
N HIS A 60 15.94 -5.76 0.28
CA HIS A 60 15.17 -6.68 1.13
C HIS A 60 13.70 -6.78 0.72
N TYR A 61 13.23 -5.98 -0.25
CA TYR A 61 11.98 -6.29 -0.93
C TYR A 61 12.17 -7.50 -1.85
N ARG A 62 11.30 -8.50 -1.69
CA ARG A 62 11.36 -9.72 -2.49
C ARG A 62 10.80 -9.47 -3.90
N ASP A 63 11.16 -10.33 -4.84
CA ASP A 63 10.65 -10.32 -6.21
C ASP A 63 9.23 -10.90 -6.29
N ASN A 64 8.32 -10.25 -5.57
CA ASN A 64 6.89 -10.54 -5.59
C ASN A 64 6.23 -9.78 -6.73
N PRO A 65 5.11 -10.28 -7.30
CA PRO A 65 4.37 -9.55 -8.32
C PRO A 65 3.87 -8.17 -7.85
N TYR A 66 3.32 -8.07 -6.64
CA TYR A 66 2.74 -6.84 -6.09
C TYR A 66 3.54 -6.28 -4.92
N HIS A 67 3.69 -7.02 -3.82
CA HIS A 67 4.34 -6.51 -2.59
C HIS A 67 5.87 -6.51 -2.75
N ASN A 68 6.38 -5.58 -3.56
CA ASN A 68 7.78 -5.39 -3.92
C ASN A 68 8.21 -3.91 -3.78
N GLN A 69 9.45 -3.59 -4.14
CA GLN A 69 10.01 -2.24 -4.04
C GLN A 69 9.27 -1.18 -4.86
N VAL A 70 8.61 -1.56 -5.96
CA VAL A 70 7.84 -0.62 -6.79
C VAL A 70 6.58 -0.21 -6.05
N HIS A 71 5.91 -1.15 -5.38
CA HIS A 71 4.73 -0.86 -4.56
C HIS A 71 5.10 0.05 -3.38
N ALA A 72 6.17 -0.28 -2.65
CA ALA A 72 6.69 0.57 -1.58
C ALA A 72 7.03 1.99 -2.05
N ALA A 73 7.55 2.12 -3.27
CA ALA A 73 7.84 3.42 -3.88
C ALA A 73 6.55 4.20 -4.22
N ASP A 74 5.51 3.53 -4.73
CA ASP A 74 4.19 4.13 -5.00
C ASP A 74 3.54 4.63 -3.70
N VAL A 75 3.56 3.82 -2.65
CA VAL A 75 3.02 4.19 -1.33
C VAL A 75 3.79 5.37 -0.74
N THR A 76 5.13 5.34 -0.76
CA THR A 76 5.97 6.45 -0.27
C THR A 76 5.67 7.76 -0.98
N GLN A 77 5.53 7.72 -2.31
CA GLN A 77 5.19 8.89 -3.11
C GLN A 77 3.77 9.37 -2.84
N SER A 78 2.82 8.45 -2.68
CA SER A 78 1.42 8.77 -2.39
C SER A 78 1.28 9.44 -1.01
N VAL A 79 1.98 8.94 0.02
CA VAL A 79 2.06 9.60 1.34
C VAL A 79 2.61 11.03 1.19
N ASN A 80 3.64 11.23 0.36
CA ASN A 80 4.20 12.56 0.10
C ASN A 80 3.18 13.54 -0.48
N VAL A 81 2.27 13.09 -1.35
CA VAL A 81 1.20 13.94 -1.89
C VAL A 81 0.13 14.22 -0.85
N LEU A 82 -0.33 13.19 -0.12
CA LEU A 82 -1.40 13.31 0.87
C LEU A 82 -1.02 14.28 2.00
N ILE A 83 0.18 14.15 2.55
CA ILE A 83 0.67 15.03 3.63
C ILE A 83 0.92 16.47 3.18
N SER A 84 1.01 16.69 1.87
CA SER A 84 1.16 18.02 1.25
C SER A 84 -0.17 18.70 0.94
N SER A 85 -1.32 18.10 1.31
CA SER A 85 -2.62 18.75 1.17
C SER A 85 -2.61 20.13 1.86
N PRO A 86 -3.11 21.21 1.21
CA PRO A 86 -3.15 22.54 1.81
C PRO A 86 -3.90 22.60 3.14
N THR A 87 -4.91 21.74 3.34
CA THR A 87 -5.64 21.64 4.62
C THR A 87 -4.76 21.15 5.77
N LEU A 88 -3.70 20.40 5.47
CA LEU A 88 -2.76 19.83 6.45
C LEU A 88 -1.49 20.67 6.59
N GLN A 89 -1.45 21.86 5.98
CA GLN A 89 -0.32 22.76 6.11
C GLN A 89 -0.10 23.12 7.58
N ASP A 90 1.14 23.03 8.03
CA ASP A 90 1.59 23.32 9.40
C ASP A 90 0.93 22.45 10.50
N VAL A 91 0.21 21.39 10.13
CA VAL A 91 -0.40 20.45 11.09
C VAL A 91 0.64 19.50 11.68
N PHE A 92 1.59 19.04 10.85
CA PHE A 92 2.60 18.06 11.25
C PHE A 92 3.97 18.70 11.45
N SER A 93 4.65 18.28 12.50
CA SER A 93 6.07 18.60 12.69
C SER A 93 6.94 17.94 11.62
N GLU A 94 8.15 18.48 11.38
CA GLU A 94 9.10 17.87 10.44
C GLU A 94 9.44 16.41 10.79
N LEU A 95 9.37 16.03 12.07
CA LEU A 95 9.62 14.66 12.54
C LEU A 95 8.47 13.72 12.15
N GLU A 96 7.24 14.21 12.25
CA GLU A 96 6.04 13.47 11.84
C GLU A 96 6.03 13.29 10.32
N VAL A 97 6.39 14.33 9.56
CA VAL A 97 6.57 14.22 8.11
C VAL A 97 7.65 13.20 7.74
N LEU A 98 8.81 13.25 8.40
CA LEU A 98 9.87 12.24 8.20
C LEU A 98 9.37 10.83 8.53
N ALA A 99 8.64 10.67 9.63
CA ALA A 99 8.12 9.38 10.07
C ALA A 99 7.12 8.80 9.06
N SER A 100 6.21 9.60 8.52
CA SER A 100 5.22 9.16 7.52
C SER A 100 5.87 8.71 6.22
N ILE A 101 6.84 9.48 5.70
CA ILE A 101 7.59 9.11 4.49
C ILE A 101 8.41 7.83 4.72
N PHE A 102 9.08 7.75 5.88
CA PHE A 102 9.84 6.55 6.23
C PHE A 102 8.95 5.33 6.38
N ALA A 103 7.77 5.47 6.99
CA ALA A 103 6.81 4.37 7.14
C ALA A 103 6.36 3.84 5.78
N GLY A 104 6.00 4.70 4.82
CA GLY A 104 5.66 4.27 3.47
C GLY A 104 6.78 3.46 2.79
N ALA A 105 8.04 3.82 3.03
CA ALA A 105 9.19 3.15 2.42
C ALA A 105 9.48 1.76 3.01
N ILE A 106 9.04 1.48 4.24
CA ILE A 106 9.37 0.24 4.95
C ILE A 106 8.18 -0.70 5.16
N HIS A 107 6.96 -0.25 4.88
CA HIS A 107 5.75 -0.89 5.43
C HIS A 107 5.57 -2.36 5.03
N ASP A 108 6.21 -2.79 3.94
CA ASP A 108 6.10 -4.14 3.34
C ASP A 108 7.47 -4.83 3.12
N VAL A 109 8.54 -4.34 3.73
CA VAL A 109 9.87 -4.91 3.48
C VAL A 109 9.92 -6.39 3.88
N ASP A 110 10.52 -7.23 3.04
CA ASP A 110 10.58 -8.70 3.22
C ASP A 110 9.21 -9.42 3.20
N HIS A 111 8.19 -8.82 2.58
CA HIS A 111 6.90 -9.50 2.35
C HIS A 111 7.10 -10.83 1.60
N PRO A 112 6.52 -11.96 2.06
CA PRO A 112 6.77 -13.27 1.50
C PRO A 112 5.90 -13.62 0.29
N GLY A 113 4.95 -12.75 -0.07
CA GLY A 113 3.98 -13.00 -1.15
C GLY A 113 2.72 -13.73 -0.70
N PHE A 114 2.46 -13.78 0.61
CA PHE A 114 1.33 -14.47 1.22
C PHE A 114 0.68 -13.59 2.27
N THR A 115 -0.63 -13.75 2.46
CA THR A 115 -1.41 -13.02 3.47
C THR A 115 -1.11 -13.49 4.90
N ASN A 116 -1.39 -12.62 5.89
CA ASN A 116 -1.38 -13.00 7.32
C ASN A 116 -2.21 -14.26 7.59
N HIS A 117 -3.40 -14.37 6.97
CA HIS A 117 -4.28 -15.53 7.13
C HIS A 117 -3.61 -16.85 6.69
N TYR A 118 -2.95 -16.83 5.53
CA TYR A 118 -2.18 -17.98 5.05
C TYR A 118 -1.04 -18.35 6.00
N LEU A 119 -0.29 -17.37 6.50
CA LEU A 119 0.82 -17.60 7.42
C LEU A 119 0.38 -18.24 8.74
N ILE A 120 -0.79 -17.85 9.25
CA ILE A 120 -1.40 -18.40 10.46
C ILE A 120 -1.88 -19.84 10.20
N ASN A 121 -2.66 -20.06 9.15
CA ASN A 121 -3.21 -21.37 8.83
C ASN A 121 -2.13 -22.43 8.53
N THR A 122 -0.99 -22.00 8.02
CA THR A 122 0.16 -22.88 7.72
C THR A 122 1.15 -23.03 8.87
N ASN A 123 0.87 -22.42 10.05
CA ASN A 123 1.76 -22.42 11.22
C ASN A 123 3.19 -21.97 10.87
N SER A 124 3.31 -20.92 10.06
CA SER A 124 4.61 -20.39 9.67
C SER A 124 5.42 -19.91 10.89
N GLU A 125 6.75 -19.89 10.77
CA GLU A 125 7.63 -19.39 11.84
C GLU A 125 7.31 -17.94 12.24
N LEU A 126 6.90 -17.10 11.26
CA LEU A 126 6.49 -15.73 11.53
C LEU A 126 5.20 -15.67 12.36
N ALA A 127 4.19 -16.47 12.01
CA ALA A 127 2.94 -16.51 12.76
C ALA A 127 3.18 -16.93 14.22
N ILE A 128 4.02 -17.94 14.44
CA ILE A 128 4.44 -18.38 15.77
C ILE A 128 5.20 -17.26 16.51
N MET A 129 6.14 -16.59 15.83
CA MET A 129 6.96 -15.52 16.43
C MET A 129 6.12 -14.33 16.90
N TYR A 130 5.11 -13.96 16.11
CA TYR A 130 4.28 -12.78 16.34
C TYR A 130 2.92 -13.10 17.00
N ASN A 131 2.69 -14.37 17.37
CA ASN A 131 1.48 -14.85 18.03
C ASN A 131 0.20 -14.47 17.27
N ASP A 132 0.21 -14.67 15.94
CA ASP A 132 -0.92 -14.44 15.03
C ASP A 132 -1.45 -12.98 14.95
N GLU A 133 -0.82 -12.03 15.63
CA GLU A 133 -1.25 -10.62 15.65
C GLU A 133 -0.41 -9.80 14.66
N SER A 134 -1.04 -9.21 13.63
CA SER A 134 -0.39 -8.33 12.63
C SER A 134 0.99 -8.85 12.21
N VAL A 135 1.04 -10.13 11.83
CA VAL A 135 2.27 -10.95 11.71
C VAL A 135 3.26 -10.29 10.74
N LEU A 136 2.79 -9.92 9.55
CA LEU A 136 3.58 -9.28 8.52
C LEU A 136 3.99 -7.87 8.92
N GLU A 137 3.08 -7.05 9.43
CA GLU A 137 3.34 -5.66 9.78
C GLU A 137 4.39 -5.55 10.91
N GLN A 138 4.35 -6.49 11.87
CA GLN A 138 5.41 -6.61 12.89
C GLN A 138 6.75 -7.06 12.29
N HIS A 139 6.73 -7.98 11.33
CA HIS A 139 7.92 -8.44 10.61
C HIS A 139 8.59 -7.32 9.81
N HIS A 140 7.81 -6.56 9.04
CA HIS A 140 8.29 -5.42 8.24
C HIS A 140 9.03 -4.40 9.11
N LEU A 141 8.45 -4.07 10.27
CA LEU A 141 9.11 -3.22 11.27
C LEU A 141 10.42 -3.83 11.77
N ALA A 142 10.41 -5.12 12.14
CA ALA A 142 11.58 -5.80 12.68
C ALA A 142 12.75 -5.79 11.69
N VAL A 143 12.49 -6.13 10.42
CA VAL A 143 13.48 -6.12 9.34
C VAL A 143 14.01 -4.71 9.11
N ALA A 144 13.14 -3.71 8.92
CA ALA A 144 13.56 -2.33 8.67
C ALA A 144 14.46 -1.78 9.79
N PHE A 145 14.10 -2.00 11.06
CA PHE A 145 14.91 -1.54 12.19
C PHE A 145 16.19 -2.36 12.38
N LYS A 146 16.21 -3.63 11.96
CA LYS A 146 17.44 -4.42 11.94
C LYS A 146 18.42 -3.89 10.89
N LEU A 147 17.95 -3.55 9.69
CA LEU A 147 18.77 -2.95 8.63
C LEU A 147 19.37 -1.60 9.04
N LEU A 148 18.63 -0.81 9.84
CA LEU A 148 19.15 0.42 10.44
C LEU A 148 20.34 0.17 11.38
N GLN A 149 20.37 -0.96 12.07
CA GLN A 149 21.49 -1.35 12.94
C GLN A 149 22.71 -1.80 12.16
N ASP A 150 22.50 -2.64 11.14
CA ASP A 150 23.58 -3.32 10.42
C ASP A 150 24.34 -2.40 9.45
N SER A 151 23.70 -1.34 8.97
CA SER A 151 24.28 -0.45 7.96
C SER A 151 25.46 0.41 8.48
N ASN A 152 25.94 0.26 9.73
CA ASN A 152 26.99 1.10 10.37
C ASN A 152 26.70 2.61 10.32
N SER A 153 25.53 3.00 9.80
CA SER A 153 25.35 4.29 9.14
C SER A 153 24.35 5.18 9.87
N ILE A 154 23.48 4.68 10.76
CA ILE A 154 22.47 5.57 11.38
C ILE A 154 22.55 5.63 12.93
N LEU A 155 23.29 4.72 13.60
CA LEU A 155 23.18 4.57 15.06
C LEU A 155 24.43 4.90 15.89
N LYS A 156 25.35 5.73 15.38
CA LYS A 156 26.27 6.49 16.28
C LYS A 156 25.70 7.85 16.72
N PHE A 157 24.49 8.17 16.30
CA PHE A 157 23.87 9.47 16.53
C PHE A 157 22.88 9.41 17.69
N GLU A 158 22.91 10.41 18.57
CA GLU A 158 21.92 10.71 19.62
C GLU A 158 20.46 10.75 19.12
N TYR A 159 20.24 10.69 17.80
CA TYR A 159 18.94 10.64 17.12
C TYR A 159 18.17 9.33 17.30
N VAL A 160 18.78 8.27 17.81
CA VAL A 160 18.01 7.13 18.34
C VAL A 160 17.07 7.59 19.45
N GLN A 161 17.31 8.72 20.14
CA GLN A 161 16.31 9.28 21.06
C GLN A 161 15.08 9.86 20.33
N TYR A 162 15.23 10.44 19.13
CA TYR A 162 14.11 10.90 18.29
C TYR A 162 13.40 9.73 17.62
N PHE A 163 14.15 8.70 17.19
CA PHE A 163 13.59 7.43 16.77
C PHE A 163 13.03 6.62 17.97
N ASN A 164 13.46 6.85 19.21
CA ASN A 164 12.92 6.19 20.41
C ASN A 164 11.54 6.69 20.82
N LYS A 165 10.99 7.71 20.15
CA LYS A 165 9.53 7.82 20.01
C LYS A 165 9.04 6.72 19.04
N LYS A 166 9.32 5.46 19.41
CA LYS A 166 8.95 4.21 18.72
C LYS A 166 7.49 4.21 18.30
N ARG A 167 6.64 4.87 19.10
CA ARG A 167 5.20 4.94 18.95
C ARG A 167 4.74 5.38 17.55
N TYR A 168 5.25 6.48 17.00
CA TYR A 168 4.70 6.99 15.73
C TYR A 168 4.94 6.00 14.58
N ARG A 169 6.19 5.62 14.31
CA ARG A 169 6.52 4.75 13.17
C ARG A 169 5.93 3.34 13.27
N ILE A 170 5.95 2.76 14.48
CA ILE A 170 5.32 1.46 14.73
C ILE A 170 3.82 1.54 14.44
N LEU A 171 3.14 2.59 14.92
CA LEU A 171 1.70 2.72 14.73
C LEU A 171 1.29 3.01 13.29
N HIS A 172 2.18 3.56 12.44
CA HIS A 172 1.87 3.73 11.02
C HIS A 172 1.86 2.40 10.30
N VAL A 173 2.94 1.61 10.42
CA VAL A 173 3.02 0.32 9.72
C VAL A 173 1.99 -0.66 10.28
N LEU A 174 1.76 -0.68 11.59
CA LEU A 174 0.66 -1.51 12.15
C LEU A 174 -0.74 -1.06 11.69
N ALA A 175 -0.90 0.15 11.17
CA ALA A 175 -2.17 0.63 10.64
C ALA A 175 -2.44 0.18 9.19
N THR A 176 -1.45 -0.37 8.47
CA THR A 176 -1.65 -0.95 7.13
C THR A 176 -2.27 -2.34 7.18
N ASP A 177 -2.29 -2.98 8.36
CA ASP A 177 -3.02 -4.24 8.59
C ASP A 177 -4.51 -4.04 8.27
N MET A 178 -4.96 -4.71 7.20
CA MET A 178 -6.34 -4.62 6.73
C MET A 178 -7.39 -5.04 7.76
N SER A 179 -7.04 -5.81 8.79
CA SER A 179 -7.93 -6.10 9.92
C SER A 179 -8.32 -4.85 10.72
N LYS A 180 -7.52 -3.78 10.64
CA LYS A 180 -7.75 -2.50 11.33
C LYS A 180 -8.57 -1.51 10.50
N HIS A 181 -8.80 -1.78 9.22
CA HIS A 181 -9.44 -0.85 8.26
C HIS A 181 -10.74 -0.23 8.81
N MET A 182 -11.66 -1.06 9.33
CA MET A 182 -12.96 -0.55 9.81
C MET A 182 -12.84 0.35 11.04
N SER A 183 -11.86 0.10 11.92
CA SER A 183 -11.56 0.98 13.05
C SER A 183 -11.04 2.33 12.57
N ILE A 184 -10.04 2.31 11.66
CA ILE A 184 -9.45 3.53 11.08
C ILE A 184 -10.53 4.37 10.40
N LEU A 185 -11.42 3.75 9.62
CA LEU A 185 -12.53 4.43 8.96
C LEU A 185 -13.53 5.04 9.96
N ALA A 186 -13.88 4.32 11.02
CA ALA A 186 -14.81 4.81 12.04
C ALA A 186 -14.22 6.01 12.81
N ASP A 187 -12.94 5.92 13.17
CA ASP A 187 -12.25 7.00 13.86
C ASP A 187 -12.15 8.24 12.93
N LEU A 188 -11.85 8.04 11.65
CA LEU A 188 -11.78 9.12 10.66
C LEU A 188 -13.15 9.82 10.48
N LYS A 189 -14.24 9.06 10.39
CA LYS A 189 -15.60 9.61 10.32
C LYS A 189 -15.91 10.47 11.55
N THR A 190 -15.53 10.00 12.74
CA THR A 190 -15.71 10.76 13.98
C THR A 190 -14.97 12.10 13.94
N MET A 191 -13.74 12.11 13.43
CA MET A 191 -12.94 13.33 13.28
C MET A 191 -13.57 14.32 12.27
N VAL A 192 -14.07 13.82 11.13
CA VAL A 192 -14.76 14.64 10.13
C VAL A 192 -16.00 15.32 10.73
N GLU A 193 -16.81 14.58 11.49
CA GLU A 193 -18.00 15.14 12.12
C GLU A 193 -17.65 16.19 13.19
N ALA A 194 -16.60 15.95 13.98
CA ALA A 194 -16.09 16.96 14.93
C ALA A 194 -15.62 18.25 14.21
N LYS A 195 -14.93 18.12 13.07
CA LYS A 195 -14.51 19.27 12.25
C LYS A 195 -15.72 20.05 11.71
N LYS A 196 -16.73 19.36 11.19
CA LYS A 196 -17.98 19.98 10.68
C LYS A 196 -18.67 20.80 11.77
N VAL A 197 -18.74 20.29 13.00
CA VAL A 197 -19.32 20.99 14.15
C VAL A 197 -18.50 22.23 14.54
N ALA A 198 -17.18 22.17 14.47
CA ALA A 198 -16.31 23.29 14.84
C ALA A 198 -16.35 24.46 13.84
N GLY A 199 -16.83 24.26 12.60
CA GLY A 199 -16.99 25.31 11.60
C GLY A 199 -15.68 25.96 11.11
N SER A 200 -14.52 25.39 11.45
CA SER A 200 -13.20 25.87 11.04
C SER A 200 -12.73 25.19 9.76
N SER A 201 -12.21 25.97 8.81
CA SER A 201 -11.51 25.44 7.63
C SER A 201 -10.12 24.86 7.98
N VAL A 202 -9.53 25.32 9.08
CA VAL A 202 -8.23 24.87 9.58
C VAL A 202 -8.43 23.71 10.54
N LEU A 203 -7.78 22.58 10.25
CA LEU A 203 -7.74 21.41 11.13
C LEU A 203 -6.79 21.68 12.30
N THR A 204 -7.35 22.03 13.47
CA THR A 204 -6.62 22.05 14.73
C THR A 204 -6.66 20.64 15.33
N LEU A 205 -5.55 19.93 15.20
CA LEU A 205 -5.40 18.57 15.72
C LEU A 205 -4.69 18.59 17.07
N ASP A 206 -5.18 17.81 18.03
CA ASP A 206 -4.35 17.44 19.16
C ASP A 206 -3.31 16.36 18.76
N LYS A 207 -2.46 15.93 19.70
CA LYS A 207 -1.42 14.93 19.41
C LYS A 207 -1.98 13.55 19.03
N THR A 208 -3.17 13.19 19.53
CA THR A 208 -3.82 11.92 19.25
C THR A 208 -4.46 11.97 17.87
N ASP A 209 -5.13 13.07 17.55
CA ASP A 209 -5.73 13.29 16.25
C ASP A 209 -4.67 13.31 15.14
N GLY A 210 -3.53 13.98 15.39
CA GLY A 210 -2.41 14.01 14.44
C GLY A 210 -1.89 12.61 14.09
N LEU A 211 -1.74 11.73 15.08
CA LEU A 211 -1.35 10.33 14.84
C LEU A 211 -2.39 9.58 14.00
N GLN A 212 -3.68 9.73 14.32
CA GLN A 212 -4.75 9.07 13.59
C GLN A 212 -4.82 9.51 12.12
N VAL A 213 -4.62 10.81 11.85
CA VAL A 213 -4.54 11.32 10.47
C VAL A 213 -3.35 10.69 9.73
N MET A 214 -2.18 10.56 10.37
CA MET A 214 -1.04 9.93 9.72
C MET A 214 -1.24 8.43 9.45
N GLN A 215 -1.86 7.69 10.38
CA GLN A 215 -2.25 6.29 10.17
C GLN A 215 -3.24 6.16 9.01
N THR A 216 -4.19 7.09 8.92
CA THR A 216 -5.13 7.15 7.79
C THR A 216 -4.41 7.43 6.47
N MET A 217 -3.43 8.35 6.46
CA MET A 217 -2.68 8.69 5.24
C MET A 217 -1.88 7.52 4.68
N ILE A 218 -1.20 6.73 5.51
CA ILE A 218 -0.48 5.56 5.02
C ILE A 218 -1.45 4.48 4.52
N HIS A 219 -2.58 4.29 5.20
CA HIS A 219 -3.62 3.35 4.77
C HIS A 219 -4.26 3.74 3.44
N LEU A 220 -4.53 5.03 3.24
CA LEU A 220 -4.98 5.59 1.97
C LEU A 220 -3.95 5.40 0.86
N ALA A 221 -2.67 5.66 1.16
CA ALA A 221 -1.59 5.52 0.19
C ALA A 221 -1.42 4.06 -0.27
N ASP A 222 -1.52 3.12 0.66
CA ASP A 222 -1.50 1.69 0.38
C ASP A 222 -2.70 1.23 -0.47
N LEU A 223 -3.90 1.69 -0.11
CA LEU A 223 -5.14 1.41 -0.86
C LEU A 223 -5.36 2.35 -2.06
N SER A 224 -4.33 3.05 -2.53
CA SER A 224 -4.48 4.13 -3.51
C SER A 224 -4.61 3.69 -4.96
N ASN A 225 -4.24 2.45 -5.32
CA ASN A 225 -4.16 2.07 -6.74
C ASN A 225 -5.46 2.33 -7.53
N PRO A 226 -6.67 2.05 -7.00
CA PRO A 226 -7.92 2.32 -7.71
C PRO A 226 -8.21 3.80 -7.99
N THR A 227 -7.45 4.71 -7.38
CA THR A 227 -7.56 6.16 -7.58
C THR A 227 -6.50 6.73 -8.53
N LYS A 228 -5.59 5.89 -9.04
CA LYS A 228 -4.53 6.26 -9.99
C LYS A 228 -5.07 6.16 -11.43
N PRO A 229 -4.46 6.82 -12.43
CA PRO A 229 -4.85 6.65 -13.83
C PRO A 229 -4.98 5.17 -14.24
N ILE A 230 -5.98 4.84 -15.06
CA ILE A 230 -6.31 3.43 -15.40
C ILE A 230 -5.13 2.64 -15.99
N SER A 231 -4.21 3.32 -16.68
CA SER A 231 -2.99 2.71 -17.23
C SER A 231 -2.02 2.21 -16.16
N ILE A 232 -2.06 2.80 -14.95
CA ILE A 232 -1.27 2.38 -13.79
C ILE A 232 -2.08 1.38 -12.97
N TYR A 233 -3.34 1.70 -12.68
CA TYR A 233 -4.21 0.85 -11.87
C TYR A 233 -4.35 -0.57 -12.44
N SER A 234 -4.53 -0.71 -13.75
CA SER A 234 -4.64 -2.03 -14.40
C SER A 234 -3.37 -2.89 -14.26
N ILE A 235 -2.19 -2.28 -14.20
CA ILE A 235 -0.93 -3.00 -13.93
C ILE A 235 -0.92 -3.48 -12.48
N TRP A 236 -1.31 -2.64 -11.53
CA TRP A 236 -1.43 -3.04 -10.14
C TRP A 236 -2.42 -4.18 -9.92
N VAL A 237 -3.59 -4.13 -10.57
CA VAL A 237 -4.58 -5.22 -10.54
C VAL A 237 -3.98 -6.51 -11.07
N LYS A 238 -3.26 -6.46 -12.21
CA LYS A 238 -2.58 -7.66 -12.73
C LYS A 238 -1.57 -8.23 -11.73
N ASN A 239 -0.79 -7.36 -11.10
CA ASN A 239 0.24 -7.75 -10.14
C ASN A 239 -0.36 -8.39 -8.88
N ILE A 240 -1.38 -7.78 -8.26
CA ILE A 240 -2.00 -8.34 -7.05
C ILE A 240 -2.72 -9.65 -7.34
N MET A 241 -3.38 -9.77 -8.51
CA MET A 241 -4.02 -11.02 -8.90
C MET A 241 -3.01 -12.15 -9.10
N GLU A 242 -1.88 -11.89 -9.76
CA GLU A 242 -0.81 -12.88 -9.92
C GLU A 242 -0.24 -13.33 -8.57
N GLU A 243 -0.10 -12.42 -7.60
CA GLU A 243 0.36 -12.77 -6.26
C GLU A 243 -0.65 -13.63 -5.49
N TYR A 244 -1.94 -13.27 -5.51
CA TYR A 244 -3.01 -14.09 -4.94
C TYR A 244 -3.10 -15.47 -5.59
N TRP A 245 -2.91 -15.55 -6.91
CA TRP A 245 -2.94 -16.83 -7.59
C TRP A 245 -1.74 -17.72 -7.24
N ARG A 246 -0.56 -17.15 -6.98
CA ARG A 246 0.58 -17.91 -6.44
C ARG A 246 0.29 -18.45 -5.04
N GLN A 247 -0.40 -17.68 -4.19
CA GLN A 247 -0.90 -18.18 -2.92
C GLN A 247 -1.89 -19.33 -3.12
N GLY A 248 -2.88 -19.17 -3.99
CA GLY A 248 -3.90 -20.19 -4.24
C GLY A 248 -3.35 -21.49 -4.83
N ASP A 249 -2.36 -21.41 -5.71
CA ASP A 249 -1.65 -22.60 -6.19
C ASP A 249 -0.93 -23.32 -5.05
N ARG A 250 -0.33 -22.56 -4.13
CA ARG A 250 0.35 -23.14 -2.96
C ARG A 250 -0.63 -23.78 -1.98
N GLU A 251 -1.77 -23.15 -1.74
CA GLU A 251 -2.87 -23.72 -0.94
C GLU A 251 -3.37 -25.04 -1.54
N ARG A 252 -3.54 -25.07 -2.86
CA ARG A 252 -3.91 -26.28 -3.62
C ARG A 252 -2.88 -27.39 -3.47
N ASP A 253 -1.58 -27.08 -3.59
CA ASP A 253 -0.49 -28.04 -3.42
C ASP A 253 -0.42 -28.62 -2.00
N LEU A 254 -0.78 -27.81 -1.00
CA LEU A 254 -0.85 -28.23 0.41
C LEU A 254 -2.13 -28.99 0.75
N GLY A 255 -3.10 -29.05 -0.17
CA GLY A 255 -4.40 -29.69 0.07
C GLY A 255 -5.27 -28.97 1.10
N ILE A 256 -5.09 -27.66 1.26
CA ILE A 256 -5.94 -26.81 2.11
C ILE A 256 -6.93 -26.02 1.27
N ASP A 257 -7.96 -25.47 1.91
CA ASP A 257 -8.96 -24.64 1.22
C ASP A 257 -8.29 -23.41 0.59
N ILE A 258 -8.60 -23.17 -0.69
CA ILE A 258 -8.06 -22.01 -1.41
C ILE A 258 -8.76 -20.75 -0.89
N SER A 259 -7.96 -19.77 -0.49
CA SER A 259 -8.43 -18.50 0.04
C SER A 259 -9.33 -17.77 -0.98
N PRO A 260 -10.31 -16.97 -0.51
CA PRO A 260 -11.06 -16.09 -1.39
C PRO A 260 -10.11 -15.29 -2.29
N MET A 261 -10.50 -15.09 -3.55
CA MET A 261 -9.71 -14.39 -4.57
C MET A 261 -8.45 -15.10 -5.09
N CYS A 262 -8.01 -16.18 -4.46
CA CYS A 262 -6.76 -16.86 -4.80
C CYS A 262 -6.93 -17.97 -5.86
N ASP A 263 -8.15 -18.41 -6.15
CA ASP A 263 -8.38 -19.38 -7.23
C ASP A 263 -8.45 -18.70 -8.61
N ARG A 264 -7.38 -18.83 -9.39
CA ARG A 264 -7.29 -18.31 -10.77
C ARG A 264 -8.32 -18.89 -11.73
N ASN A 265 -8.99 -19.99 -11.38
CA ASN A 265 -10.00 -20.64 -12.21
C ASN A 265 -11.43 -20.25 -11.87
N ASN A 266 -11.66 -19.49 -10.80
CA ASN A 266 -13.00 -19.16 -10.32
C ASN A 266 -13.07 -17.70 -9.85
N ILE A 267 -12.78 -16.78 -10.76
CA ILE A 267 -12.76 -15.35 -10.44
C ILE A 267 -13.17 -14.47 -11.61
N THR A 268 -14.05 -13.50 -11.33
CA THR A 268 -14.34 -12.38 -12.23
C THR A 268 -13.60 -11.16 -11.70
N ILE A 269 -12.44 -10.84 -12.28
CA ILE A 269 -11.56 -9.77 -11.81
C ILE A 269 -12.32 -8.44 -11.75
N ALA A 270 -13.05 -8.09 -12.80
CA ALA A 270 -13.80 -6.84 -12.88
C ALA A 270 -14.84 -6.71 -11.75
N LYS A 271 -15.58 -7.79 -11.46
CA LYS A 271 -16.57 -7.80 -10.39
C LYS A 271 -15.90 -7.63 -9.02
N SER A 272 -14.76 -8.29 -8.81
CA SER A 272 -14.02 -8.15 -7.57
C SER A 272 -13.43 -6.76 -7.38
N GLN A 273 -12.93 -6.11 -8.43
CA GLN A 273 -12.44 -4.73 -8.35
C GLN A 273 -13.56 -3.74 -8.05
N VAL A 274 -14.75 -3.89 -8.66
CA VAL A 274 -15.92 -3.08 -8.30
C VAL A 274 -16.31 -3.27 -6.84
N GLY A 275 -16.38 -4.52 -6.36
CA GLY A 275 -16.67 -4.79 -4.95
C GLY A 275 -15.63 -4.21 -4.00
N PHE A 276 -14.34 -4.33 -4.31
CA PHE A 276 -13.27 -3.73 -3.52
C PHE A 276 -13.38 -2.20 -3.45
N ILE A 277 -13.70 -1.56 -4.58
CA ILE A 277 -13.94 -0.11 -4.61
C ILE A 277 -15.15 0.24 -3.73
N ASP A 278 -16.30 -0.40 -3.93
CA ASP A 278 -17.56 -0.06 -3.28
C ASP A 278 -17.51 -0.23 -1.75
N PHE A 279 -16.87 -1.30 -1.28
CA PHE A 279 -16.93 -1.69 0.13
C PHE A 279 -15.72 -1.26 0.96
N ILE A 280 -14.57 -0.98 0.34
CA ILE A 280 -13.31 -0.68 1.04
C ILE A 280 -12.77 0.68 0.65
N VAL A 281 -12.51 0.90 -0.64
CA VAL A 281 -11.72 2.06 -1.09
C VAL A 281 -12.57 3.33 -1.09
N GLN A 282 -13.74 3.31 -1.71
CA GLN A 282 -14.60 4.48 -1.83
C GLN A 282 -15.03 5.04 -0.46
N PRO A 283 -15.52 4.25 0.52
CA PRO A 283 -15.87 4.78 1.84
C PRO A 283 -14.70 5.48 2.55
N LEU A 284 -13.48 4.95 2.40
CA LEU A 284 -12.27 5.52 2.99
C LEU A 284 -11.88 6.84 2.32
N PHE A 285 -11.82 6.85 0.98
CA PHE A 285 -11.44 8.04 0.21
C PHE A 285 -12.50 9.15 0.29
N GLU A 286 -13.79 8.84 0.32
CA GLU A 286 -14.86 9.83 0.52
C GLU A 286 -14.73 10.51 1.88
N THR A 287 -14.51 9.72 2.94
CA THR A 287 -14.33 10.27 4.30
C THR A 287 -13.06 11.12 4.38
N TRP A 288 -11.97 10.71 3.71
CA TRP A 288 -10.77 11.53 3.60
C TRP A 288 -11.04 12.84 2.85
N ALA A 289 -11.75 12.79 1.73
CA ALA A 289 -12.07 13.96 0.94
C ALA A 289 -12.91 14.98 1.71
N ASP A 290 -13.84 14.52 2.56
CA ASP A 290 -14.56 15.37 3.51
C ASP A 290 -13.58 16.07 4.49
N LEU A 291 -12.59 15.34 5.00
CA LEU A 291 -11.59 15.89 5.92
C LEU A 291 -10.74 16.99 5.27
N VAL A 292 -10.32 16.81 4.01
CA VAL A 292 -9.41 17.73 3.30
C VAL A 292 -10.08 18.52 2.17
N ASN A 293 -11.41 18.67 2.23
CA ASN A 293 -12.20 19.33 1.18
C ASN A 293 -11.69 20.75 0.88
N PRO A 294 -11.52 21.15 -0.40
CA PRO A 294 -11.83 20.41 -1.65
C PRO A 294 -10.64 19.67 -2.28
N HIS A 295 -9.52 19.51 -1.56
CA HIS A 295 -8.23 19.18 -2.16
C HIS A 295 -8.05 17.71 -2.59
N ALA A 296 -9.01 16.84 -2.30
CA ALA A 296 -8.99 15.44 -2.75
C ALA A 296 -10.08 15.10 -3.78
N GLN A 297 -10.86 16.08 -4.26
CA GLN A 297 -11.97 15.79 -5.19
C GLN A 297 -11.50 15.10 -6.47
N TYR A 298 -10.37 15.52 -7.03
CA TYR A 298 -9.82 14.92 -8.24
C TYR A 298 -9.44 13.43 -8.06
N ILE A 299 -9.10 12.99 -6.84
CA ILE A 299 -8.82 11.58 -6.50
C ILE A 299 -10.13 10.77 -6.55
N LEU A 300 -11.22 11.33 -6.01
CA LEU A 300 -12.55 10.72 -6.07
C LEU A 300 -13.07 10.63 -7.51
N ASP A 301 -12.90 11.70 -8.30
CA ASP A 301 -13.32 11.70 -9.69
C ASP A 301 -12.59 10.59 -10.48
N GLN A 302 -11.28 10.41 -10.24
CA GLN A 302 -10.51 9.34 -10.87
C GLN A 302 -10.92 7.94 -10.38
N LEU A 303 -11.25 7.79 -9.09
CA LEU A 303 -11.77 6.54 -8.53
C LEU A 303 -13.09 6.13 -9.21
N GLU A 304 -14.02 7.06 -9.37
CA GLU A 304 -15.31 6.81 -10.01
C GLU A 304 -15.15 6.44 -11.49
N LEU A 305 -14.25 7.13 -12.21
CA LEU A 305 -13.92 6.76 -13.59
C LEU A 305 -13.39 5.32 -13.70
N ASN A 306 -12.50 4.92 -12.78
CA ASN A 306 -11.94 3.57 -12.76
C ASN A 306 -12.97 2.51 -12.35
N ARG A 307 -13.84 2.84 -11.40
CA ARG A 307 -14.97 2.00 -11.00
C ARG A 307 -15.89 1.71 -12.19
N GLN A 308 -16.30 2.75 -12.91
CA GLN A 308 -17.12 2.62 -14.12
C GLN A 308 -16.41 1.81 -15.21
N TRP A 309 -15.10 1.99 -15.36
CA TRP A 309 -14.29 1.25 -16.33
C TRP A 309 -14.29 -0.26 -16.07
N TYR A 310 -14.19 -0.68 -14.80
CA TYR A 310 -14.29 -2.10 -14.43
C TYR A 310 -15.73 -2.61 -14.48
N GLN A 311 -16.71 -1.82 -14.04
CA GLN A 311 -18.14 -2.18 -14.12
C GLN A 311 -18.57 -2.50 -15.55
N ALA A 312 -18.11 -1.73 -16.53
CA ALA A 312 -18.42 -1.95 -17.95
C ALA A 312 -17.85 -3.26 -18.51
N ARG A 313 -16.84 -3.86 -17.86
CA ARG A 313 -16.15 -5.08 -18.31
C ARG A 313 -16.66 -6.37 -17.65
N ILE A 314 -17.53 -6.26 -16.66
CA ILE A 314 -18.11 -7.44 -15.99
C ILE A 314 -18.79 -8.39 -17.01
N PRO A 315 -19.64 -7.91 -17.94
CA PRO A 315 -20.26 -8.80 -18.93
C PRO A 315 -19.22 -9.46 -19.83
N GLU A 316 -18.23 -8.71 -20.32
CA GLU A 316 -17.18 -9.22 -21.22
C GLU A 316 -16.31 -10.31 -20.59
N GLU A 317 -16.06 -10.24 -19.27
CA GLU A 317 -15.32 -11.27 -18.54
C GLU A 317 -16.18 -12.50 -18.25
N GLN A 318 -17.46 -12.31 -17.93
CA GLN A 318 -18.40 -13.41 -17.70
C GLN A 318 -18.65 -14.23 -18.96
N ASP A 319 -18.92 -13.57 -20.09
CA ASP A 319 -19.12 -14.24 -21.38
C ASP A 319 -17.91 -15.08 -21.81
N LYS A 320 -16.69 -14.61 -21.50
CA LYS A 320 -15.46 -15.37 -21.76
C LYS A 320 -15.33 -16.58 -20.84
N HIS A 321 -15.71 -16.45 -19.57
CA HIS A 321 -15.65 -17.55 -18.61
C HIS A 321 -16.61 -18.67 -19.02
N ASP A 322 -17.87 -18.32 -19.31
CA ASP A 322 -18.92 -19.24 -19.72
C ASP A 322 -18.54 -19.97 -21.04
N ALA A 323 -18.02 -19.23 -22.03
CA ALA A 323 -17.57 -19.82 -23.30
C ALA A 323 -16.35 -20.76 -23.15
N THR A 324 -15.57 -20.61 -22.09
CA THR A 324 -14.41 -21.48 -21.80
C THR A 324 -14.85 -22.74 -21.06
N GLU A 325 -15.81 -22.63 -20.12
CA GLU A 325 -16.43 -23.77 -19.46
C GLU A 325 -17.20 -24.67 -20.44
N GLU A 326 -17.97 -24.10 -21.37
CA GLU A 326 -18.67 -24.86 -22.42
C GLU A 326 -17.72 -25.64 -23.34
N LYS A 327 -16.55 -25.08 -23.69
CA LYS A 327 -15.54 -25.80 -24.48
C LYS A 327 -14.87 -26.93 -23.70
N THR A 328 -14.68 -26.73 -22.39
CA THR A 328 -14.03 -27.71 -21.53
C THR A 328 -14.96 -28.90 -21.28
N SER A 329 -16.24 -28.64 -21.01
CA SER A 329 -17.26 -29.69 -20.87
C SER A 329 -17.47 -30.49 -22.16
N ALA A 330 -17.54 -29.81 -23.31
CA ALA A 330 -17.63 -30.47 -24.62
C ALA A 330 -16.42 -31.37 -24.95
N ASN A 331 -15.21 -30.97 -24.54
CA ASN A 331 -14.01 -31.79 -24.72
C ASN A 331 -13.99 -33.02 -23.81
N VAL A 332 -14.50 -32.92 -22.58
CA VAL A 332 -14.61 -34.05 -21.64
C VAL A 332 -15.66 -35.06 -22.14
N GLU A 333 -16.81 -34.59 -22.66
CA GLU A 333 -17.81 -35.46 -23.28
C GLU A 333 -17.27 -36.15 -24.54
N SER A 334 -16.48 -35.46 -25.36
CA SER A 334 -15.84 -36.05 -26.54
C SER A 334 -14.82 -37.14 -26.17
N MET A 335 -13.99 -36.91 -25.16
CA MET A 335 -13.02 -37.90 -24.68
C MET A 335 -13.69 -39.13 -24.03
N THR A 336 -14.76 -38.94 -23.27
CA THR A 336 -15.50 -40.05 -22.64
C THR A 336 -16.27 -40.89 -23.66
N ASN A 337 -16.74 -40.29 -24.74
CA ASN A 337 -17.36 -41.02 -25.85
C ASN A 337 -16.36 -41.75 -26.77
N SER A 338 -15.10 -41.32 -26.80
CA SER A 338 -14.03 -41.96 -27.59
C SER A 338 -13.39 -43.18 -26.91
N LEU A 339 -13.70 -43.41 -25.63
CA LEU A 339 -13.21 -44.53 -24.80
C LEU A 339 -14.25 -45.66 -24.64
N LYS A 340 -15.41 -45.55 -25.29
CA LYS A 340 -16.41 -46.60 -25.45
C LYS A 340 -16.33 -47.17 -26.86
#